data_AF-A0A7C1HCV4-F1
#
_entry.id   AF-A0A7C1HCV4-F1
#
_cell.length_a   1.000
_cell.length_b   1.000
_cell.length_c   1.000
_cell.angle_alpha   90.00
_cell.angle_beta   90.00
_cell.angle_gamma   90.00
#
_symmetry.space_group_name_H-M   'P 1'
#
loop_
_entity.id
_entity.type
_entity.pdbx_description
1 polymer ?
#
loop_
_entity_poly.entity_id
_entity_poly.type
_entity_poly.pdbx_seq_one_letter_code
_entity_poly.pdbx_strand_id
1 'polypeptide(L)'
;MPVLTVEKPLREKLGDEGVDSLVRLINQSRDEQKRDIIEFVVEKFERSLSEEIGSLEIRLSEKISNLDTKISSVKADMIKWMFIFWVGQVGMILGILFAFFK
;
A
#
# COMPACT_ATOMS: atom_id res chain seq x y z
N MET A 1 37.21 -8.68 -1.86
CA MET A 1 36.87 -9.77 -0.91
C MET A 1 37.52 -9.42 0.42
N PRO A 2 36.82 -9.45 1.57
CA PRO A 2 37.47 -9.28 2.86
C PRO A 2 38.33 -10.54 3.08
N VAL A 3 39.64 -10.41 2.97
CA VAL A 3 40.56 -11.50 3.25
C VAL A 3 40.54 -11.70 4.76
N LEU A 4 39.93 -12.80 5.22
CA LEU A 4 40.04 -13.23 6.61
C LEU A 4 41.51 -13.53 6.87
N THR A 5 42.20 -12.55 7.44
CA THR A 5 43.63 -12.68 7.77
C THR A 5 43.68 -13.50 9.05
N VAL A 6 44.08 -14.76 8.93
CA VAL A 6 44.19 -15.64 10.10
C VAL A 6 45.37 -15.17 10.95
N GLU A 7 45.12 -14.92 12.24
CA GLU A 7 46.15 -14.41 13.14
C GLU A 7 47.27 -15.43 13.35
N LYS A 8 48.49 -14.92 13.56
CA LYS A 8 49.71 -15.74 13.75
C LYS A 8 49.54 -16.89 14.78
N PRO A 9 48.92 -16.67 15.96
CA PRO A 9 48.77 -17.74 16.96
C PRO A 9 47.89 -18.90 16.47
N LEU A 10 46.89 -18.61 15.62
CA LEU A 10 46.01 -19.62 15.02
C LEU A 10 46.74 -20.39 13.93
N ARG A 11 47.56 -19.72 13.12
CA ARG A 11 48.36 -20.37 12.06
C ARG A 11 49.45 -21.29 12.63
N GLU A 12 50.12 -20.88 13.70
CA GLU A 12 51.14 -21.72 14.37
C GLU A 12 50.55 -22.99 15.00
N LYS A 13 49.33 -22.92 15.54
CA LYS A 13 48.67 -24.08 16.19
C LYS A 13 47.95 -25.02 15.23
N LEU A 14 47.39 -24.50 14.13
CA LEU A 14 46.58 -25.27 13.18
C LEU A 14 47.37 -25.77 11.96
N GLY A 15 48.56 -25.22 11.71
CA GLY A 15 49.31 -25.46 10.48
C GLY A 15 48.62 -24.85 9.25
N ASP A 16 49.32 -24.83 8.11
CA ASP A 16 48.81 -24.18 6.89
C ASP A 16 47.54 -24.86 6.32
N GLU A 17 47.47 -26.20 6.35
CA GLU A 17 46.29 -26.95 5.90
C GLU A 17 45.06 -26.76 6.81
N GLY A 18 45.27 -26.67 8.12
CA GLY A 18 44.20 -26.43 9.09
C GLY A 18 43.63 -25.02 8.98
N VAL A 19 44.50 -24.02 8.73
CA VAL A 19 44.09 -22.65 8.44
C VAL A 19 43.24 -22.57 7.18
N ASP A 20 43.67 -23.22 6.09
CA ASP A 20 42.95 -23.22 4.82
C ASP A 20 41.57 -23.87 4.93
N SER A 21 41.47 -24.97 5.69
CA SER A 21 40.20 -25.63 5.99
C SER A 21 39.26 -24.76 6.83
N LEU A 22 39.78 -24.07 7.85
CA LEU A 22 38.99 -23.15 8.67
C LEU A 22 38.48 -21.96 7.85
N VAL A 23 39.33 -21.38 7.00
CA VAL A 23 38.95 -20.28 6.11
C VAL A 23 37.85 -20.71 5.14
N ARG A 24 37.93 -21.92 4.56
CA ARG A 24 36.86 -22.49 3.73
C ARG A 24 35.55 -22.62 4.50
N LEU A 25 35.57 -23.20 5.70
CA LEU A 25 34.36 -23.39 6.52
C LEU A 25 33.72 -22.05 6.90
N ILE A 26 34.50 -21.04 7.27
CA ILE A 26 33.97 -19.71 7.61
C ILE A 26 33.40 -19.03 6.37
N ASN A 27 34.07 -19.09 5.22
CA ASN A 27 33.55 -18.52 3.98
C ASN A 27 32.25 -19.19 3.56
N GLN A 28 32.18 -20.52 3.62
CA GLN A 28 30.97 -21.27 3.33
C GLN A 28 29.83 -20.89 4.28
N SER A 29 30.07 -20.93 5.59
CA SER A 29 29.06 -20.58 6.60
C SER A 29 28.58 -19.13 6.46
N ARG A 30 29.48 -18.20 6.12
CA ARG A 30 29.12 -16.80 5.85
C ARG A 30 28.25 -16.66 4.61
N ASP A 31 28.56 -17.39 3.55
CA ASP A 31 27.81 -17.32 2.30
C ASP A 31 26.43 -17.98 2.45
N GLU A 32 26.33 -19.07 3.21
CA GLU A 32 25.06 -19.68 3.63
C GLU A 32 24.23 -18.69 4.46
N GLN A 33 24.78 -18.11 5.52
CA GLN A 33 24.08 -17.12 6.34
C GLN A 33 23.60 -15.91 5.55
N LYS A 34 24.42 -15.40 4.61
CA LYS A 34 24.00 -14.30 3.74
C LYS A 34 22.81 -14.68 2.88
N ARG A 35 22.80 -15.90 2.32
CA ARG A 35 21.68 -16.39 1.52
C ARG A 35 20.43 -16.51 2.36
N ASP A 36 20.51 -17.12 3.53
CA ASP A 36 19.39 -17.29 4.44
C ASP A 36 18.80 -15.95 4.88
N ILE A 37 19.65 -14.97 5.20
CA ILE A 37 19.21 -13.61 5.55
C ILE A 37 18.53 -12.94 4.37
N ILE A 38 19.08 -13.05 3.15
CA ILE A 38 18.47 -12.47 1.96
C ILE A 38 17.11 -13.10 1.70
N GLU A 39 17.02 -14.44 1.75
CA GLU A 39 15.76 -15.17 1.55
C GLU A 39 14.72 -14.76 2.58
N PHE A 40 15.09 -14.73 3.87
CA PHE A 40 14.20 -14.31 4.95
C PHE A 40 13.72 -12.86 4.79
N VAL A 41 14.61 -11.94 4.41
CA VAL A 41 14.25 -10.53 4.20
C VAL A 41 13.32 -10.38 3.00
N VAL A 42 13.59 -11.10 1.91
CA VAL A 42 12.73 -11.09 0.72
C VAL A 42 11.36 -11.64 1.06
N GLU A 43 11.26 -12.80 1.69
CA GLU A 43 9.97 -13.40 2.08
C GLU A 43 9.17 -12.47 2.99
N LYS A 44 9.82 -11.90 4.01
CA LYS A 44 9.16 -10.95 4.93
C LYS A 44 8.70 -9.69 4.19
N PHE A 45 9.53 -9.17 3.29
CA PHE A 45 9.20 -7.97 2.51
C PHE A 45 8.04 -8.23 1.54
N GLU A 46 8.06 -9.35 0.82
CA GLU A 46 6.97 -9.76 -0.07
C GLU A 46 5.65 -9.93 0.69
N ARG A 47 5.70 -10.58 1.87
CA ARG A 47 4.53 -10.71 2.73
C ARG A 47 3.99 -9.37 3.20
N SER A 48 4.86 -8.50 3.75
CA SER A 48 4.44 -7.18 4.22
C SER A 48 3.89 -6.31 3.09
N LEU A 49 4.49 -6.35 1.90
CA LEU A 49 3.97 -5.65 0.72
C LEU A 49 2.61 -6.20 0.30
N SER A 50 2.41 -7.51 0.27
CA SER A 50 1.12 -8.11 -0.09
C SER A 50 0.03 -7.71 0.90
N GLU A 51 0.34 -7.69 2.20
CA GLU A 51 -0.59 -7.25 3.25
C GLU A 51 -0.93 -5.76 3.10
N GLU A 52 0.06 -4.91 2.84
CA GLU A 52 -0.14 -3.47 2.69
C GLU A 52 -0.90 -3.11 1.40
N ILE A 53 -0.60 -3.77 0.29
CA ILE A 53 -1.35 -3.63 -0.99
C ILE A 53 -2.80 -4.06 -0.79
N GLY A 54 -3.06 -5.21 -0.17
CA GLY A 54 -4.42 -5.67 0.10
C GLY A 54 -5.19 -4.71 1.00
N SER A 55 -4.55 -4.16 2.05
CA SER A 55 -5.17 -3.13 2.90
C SER A 55 -5.48 -1.85 2.13
N LEU A 56 -4.60 -1.43 1.23
CA LEU A 56 -4.78 -0.25 0.40
C LEU A 56 -5.94 -0.42 -0.59
N GLU A 57 -6.05 -1.58 -1.25
CA GLU A 57 -7.15 -1.91 -2.15
C GLU A 57 -8.52 -1.85 -1.46
N ILE A 58 -8.62 -2.40 -0.24
CA ILE A 58 -9.84 -2.32 0.57
C ILE A 58 -10.20 -0.87 0.89
N ARG A 59 -9.24 -0.09 1.42
CA ARG A 59 -9.45 1.32 1.77
C ARG A 59 -9.83 2.17 0.57
N LEU A 60 -9.24 1.89 -0.60
CA LEU A 60 -9.56 2.61 -1.83
C LEU A 60 -10.97 2.27 -2.31
N SER A 61 -11.35 0.99 -2.30
CA SER A 61 -12.69 0.53 -2.67
C SER A 61 -13.76 1.14 -1.76
N GLU A 62 -13.53 1.18 -0.45
CA GLU A 62 -14.41 1.85 0.51
C GLU A 62 -14.52 3.36 0.23
N LYS A 63 -13.41 4.04 -0.06
CA LYS A 63 -13.43 5.46 -0.41
C LYS A 63 -14.20 5.73 -1.69
N ILE A 64 -14.05 4.89 -2.73
CA ILE A 64 -14.79 5.01 -3.98
C ILE A 64 -16.29 4.83 -3.73
N SER A 65 -16.68 3.77 -3.01
CA SER A 65 -18.09 3.53 -2.65
C SER A 65 -18.69 4.69 -1.83
N ASN A 66 -17.93 5.22 -0.87
CA ASN A 66 -18.33 6.41 -0.11
C ASN A 66 -18.43 7.68 -0.97
N LEU A 67 -17.65 7.81 -2.02
CA LEU A 67 -17.78 8.92 -2.97
C LEU A 67 -19.01 8.75 -3.86
N ASP A 68 -19.27 7.55 -4.37
CA ASP A 68 -20.45 7.26 -5.20
C ASP A 68 -21.76 7.51 -4.45
N THR A 69 -21.81 7.12 -3.18
CA THR A 69 -22.95 7.39 -2.29
C THR A 69 -23.13 8.89 -2.03
N LYS A 70 -22.04 9.62 -1.74
CA LYS A 70 -22.09 11.08 -1.57
C LYS A 70 -22.53 11.81 -2.83
N ILE A 71 -22.01 11.42 -4.00
CA ILE A 71 -22.39 11.98 -5.30
C ILE A 71 -23.88 11.72 -5.55
N SER A 72 -24.35 10.51 -5.30
CA SER A 72 -25.76 10.15 -5.45
C SER A 72 -26.66 10.97 -4.51
N SER A 73 -26.24 11.17 -3.26
CA SER A 73 -26.96 12.01 -2.30
C SER A 73 -27.03 13.46 -2.77
N VAL A 74 -25.90 14.06 -3.16
CA VAL A 74 -25.84 15.44 -3.65
C VAL A 74 -26.70 15.61 -4.90
N LYS A 75 -26.64 14.65 -5.84
CA LYS A 75 -27.49 14.65 -7.03
C LYS A 75 -28.97 14.60 -6.66
N ALA A 76 -29.35 13.73 -5.73
CA ALA A 76 -30.74 13.63 -5.27
C ALA A 76 -31.22 14.91 -4.60
N ASP A 77 -30.40 15.51 -3.74
CA ASP A 77 -30.75 16.77 -3.08
C ASP A 77 -30.83 17.93 -4.06
N MET A 78 -29.93 18.00 -5.04
CA MET A 78 -30.01 18.97 -6.13
C MET A 78 -31.32 18.82 -6.92
N ILE A 79 -31.73 17.60 -7.25
CA ILE A 79 -33.01 17.33 -7.93
C ILE A 79 -34.19 17.79 -7.06
N LYS A 80 -34.20 17.49 -5.76
CA LYS A 80 -35.26 17.95 -4.84
C LYS A 80 -35.38 19.47 -4.83
N TRP A 81 -34.24 20.17 -4.74
CA TRP A 81 -34.22 21.63 -4.75
C TRP A 81 -34.67 22.22 -6.07
N MET A 82 -34.29 21.60 -7.20
CA MET A 82 -34.82 21.98 -8.51
C MET A 82 -36.34 21.87 -8.54
N PHE A 83 -36.93 20.78 -8.03
CA PHE A 83 -38.39 20.61 -7.99
C PHE A 83 -39.09 21.70 -7.16
N ILE A 84 -38.61 21.99 -5.95
CA ILE A 84 -39.17 23.04 -5.08
C ILE A 84 -39.13 24.38 -5.81
N PHE A 85 -38.01 24.70 -6.44
CA PHE A 85 -37.86 25.91 -7.24
C PHE A 85 -38.85 25.95 -8.40
N TRP A 86 -38.94 24.89 -9.20
CA TRP A 86 -39.84 24.81 -10.35
C TRP A 86 -41.32 24.95 -9.97
N VAL A 87 -41.76 24.33 -8.87
CA VAL A 87 -43.14 24.48 -8.36
C VAL A 87 -43.42 25.94 -8.00
N GLY A 88 -42.46 26.63 -7.36
CA GLY A 88 -42.57 28.06 -7.06
C GLY A 88 -42.69 28.92 -8.32
N GLN A 89 -41.85 28.67 -9.33
CA GLN A 89 -41.89 29.40 -10.61
C GLN A 89 -43.22 29.18 -11.35
N VAL A 90 -43.66 27.91 -11.48
CA VAL A 90 -44.94 27.57 -12.13
C VAL A 90 -46.12 28.21 -11.40
N GLY A 91 -46.12 28.16 -10.06
CA GLY A 91 -47.15 28.80 -9.25
C GLY A 91 -47.21 30.32 -9.44
N MET A 92 -46.05 30.99 -9.51
CA MET A 92 -45.97 32.43 -9.79
C MET A 92 -46.53 32.77 -11.18
N ILE A 93 -46.10 32.03 -12.23
CA ILE A 93 -46.57 32.26 -13.60
C ILE A 93 -48.09 32.06 -13.69
N LEU A 94 -48.62 30.96 -13.12
CA LEU A 94 -50.06 30.71 -13.08
C LEU A 94 -50.79 31.82 -12.31
N GLY A 95 -50.26 32.26 -11.17
CA GLY A 95 -50.85 33.36 -10.39
C GLY A 95 -50.93 34.67 -11.18
N ILE A 96 -49.88 35.02 -11.93
CA ILE A 96 -49.86 36.18 -12.80
C ILE A 96 -50.90 36.02 -13.93
N LEU A 97 -50.90 34.88 -14.63
CA LEU A 97 -51.85 34.62 -15.71
C LEU A 97 -53.30 34.74 -15.21
N PHE A 98 -53.65 34.12 -14.07
CA PHE A 98 -54.99 34.21 -13.49
C PHE A 98 -55.38 35.64 -13.08
N ALA A 99 -54.41 36.46 -12.64
CA ALA A 99 -54.66 37.86 -12.31
C ALA A 99 -54.92 38.74 -13.56
N PHE A 100 -54.28 38.43 -14.69
CA PHE A 100 -54.44 39.16 -15.95
C PHE A 100 -55.60 38.67 -16.83
N PHE A 101 -56.04 37.41 -16.70
CA PHE A 101 -57.19 36.84 -17.40
C PHE A 101 -58.52 36.99 -16.62
N LYS A 102 -58.54 37.79 -15.55
CA LYS A 102 -59.73 38.20 -14.81
C LYS A 102 -60.11 39.65 -15.11
#